data_AF-J2S9W4-F1
#
_entry.id   AF-J2S9W4-F1
#
_cell.length_a   1.000
_cell.length_b   1.000
_cell.length_c   1.000
_cell.angle_alpha   90.00
_cell.angle_beta   90.00
_cell.angle_gamma   90.00
#
_symmetry.space_group_name_H-M   'P 1'
#
loop_
_entity.id
_entity.type
_entity.pdbx_description
1 polymer ?
#
loop_
_entity_poly.entity_id
_entity_poly.type
_entity_poly.pdbx_seq_one_letter_code
_entity_poly.pdbx_strand_id
1 'polypeptide(L)'
;MLFEMRIRLGGDPRGFGEFVSLRQELAKLSHPACPDVDWARVEQWCLTLFEQNGADLQTAAAFALARSQRHGLEGMAQGVALIESLCCQWPALWPPMASVRLDILAWLFVQWQPLLRNRALSAQNFPALLELDTELARLQQRLDQQVQPPLVALHALRQQIESLVQRTQRSSVALGTLSLPPREPAPSLLMPVVILPPNPMPEMQPARRRVALWLGTAAA
;
A
#
# COMPACT_ATOMS: atom_id res chain seq x y z
N MET A 1 -3.36 13.84 -7.58
CA MET A 1 -2.64 12.60 -7.18
C MET A 1 -1.33 12.57 -7.94
N LEU A 2 -0.21 12.17 -7.32
CA LEU A 2 1.13 12.18 -7.93
C LEU A 2 1.23 11.40 -9.25
N PHE A 3 0.34 10.43 -9.48
CA PHE A 3 0.28 9.59 -10.68
C PHE A 3 -0.06 10.34 -11.98
N GLU A 4 -0.57 11.58 -11.93
CA GLU A 4 -0.79 12.41 -13.13
C GLU A 4 0.39 13.35 -13.44
N MET A 5 1.34 13.51 -12.51
CA MET A 5 2.54 14.33 -12.77
C MET A 5 3.59 13.49 -13.50
N ARG A 6 3.82 13.80 -14.78
CA ARG A 6 4.99 13.34 -15.54
C ARG A 6 6.24 14.06 -15.03
N ILE A 7 6.76 13.62 -13.89
CA ILE A 7 7.99 14.17 -13.32
C ILE A 7 9.18 13.67 -14.16
N ARG A 8 9.90 14.61 -14.78
CA ARG A 8 11.16 14.32 -15.49
C ARG A 8 12.32 14.21 -14.51
N LEU A 9 13.35 13.47 -14.87
CA LEU A 9 14.62 13.48 -14.12
C LEU A 9 15.24 14.88 -14.17
N GLY A 10 15.63 15.40 -13.01
CA GLY A 10 16.19 16.74 -12.85
C GLY A 10 17.72 16.75 -12.74
N GLY A 11 18.28 17.96 -12.90
CA GLY A 11 19.71 18.23 -12.73
C GLY A 11 20.03 18.87 -11.38
N ASP A 12 21.04 19.73 -11.35
CA ASP A 12 21.48 20.42 -10.14
C ASP A 12 20.48 21.51 -9.67
N PRO A 13 19.83 21.34 -8.49
CA PRO A 13 18.84 22.29 -7.99
C PRO A 13 19.45 23.51 -7.29
N ARG A 14 20.78 23.61 -7.14
CA ARG A 14 21.43 24.66 -6.32
C ARG A 14 21.25 26.09 -6.85
N GLY A 15 20.91 26.24 -8.13
CA GLY A 15 20.64 27.54 -8.76
C GLY A 15 19.24 28.11 -8.47
N PHE A 16 18.34 27.34 -7.86
CA PHE A 16 16.94 27.72 -7.65
C PHE A 16 16.72 28.31 -6.26
N GLY A 17 15.99 29.42 -6.16
CA GLY A 17 15.71 30.08 -4.88
C GLY A 17 14.89 29.20 -3.93
N GLU A 18 13.96 28.43 -4.48
CA GLU A 18 13.13 27.46 -3.79
C GLU A 18 13.98 26.38 -3.11
N PHE A 19 15.08 25.96 -3.74
CA PHE A 19 16.00 24.98 -3.15
C PHE A 19 16.76 25.57 -1.96
N VAL A 20 17.12 26.85 -2.01
CA VAL A 20 17.73 27.55 -0.87
C VAL A 20 16.75 27.62 0.30
N SER A 21 15.50 28.04 0.04
CA SER A 21 14.44 28.10 1.07
C SER A 21 14.14 26.71 1.65
N LEU A 22 14.05 25.69 0.80
CA LEU A 22 13.86 24.30 1.20
C LEU A 22 14.95 23.83 2.18
N ARG A 23 16.22 24.08 1.85
CA ARG A 23 17.34 23.68 2.72
C ARG A 23 17.35 24.42 4.06
N GLN A 24 17.05 25.72 4.05
CA GLN A 24 16.97 26.51 5.28
C GLN A 24 15.85 26.01 6.19
N GLU A 25 14.69 25.67 5.61
CA GLU A 25 13.55 25.15 6.36
C GLU A 25 13.85 23.76 6.95
N LEU A 26 14.46 22.85 6.18
CA LEU A 26 14.83 21.52 6.68
C LEU A 26 15.98 21.55 7.69
N ALA A 27 16.84 22.58 7.68
CA ALA A 27 17.91 22.73 8.68
C ALA A 27 17.37 22.84 10.11
N LYS A 28 16.10 23.26 10.28
CA LYS A 28 15.40 23.27 11.57
C LYS A 28 15.35 21.91 12.26
N LEU A 29 15.32 20.80 11.49
CA LEU A 29 15.31 19.43 12.03
C LEU A 29 16.57 19.08 12.84
N SER A 30 17.68 19.77 12.58
CA SER A 30 18.95 19.56 13.28
C SER A 30 19.27 20.70 14.25
N HIS A 31 18.38 21.67 14.41
CA HIS A 31 18.59 22.82 15.27
C HIS A 31 18.32 22.44 16.74
N PRO A 32 19.19 22.79 17.71
CA PRO A 32 19.00 22.42 19.12
C PRO A 32 17.69 22.89 19.73
N ALA A 33 17.21 24.07 19.33
CA ALA A 33 15.92 24.60 19.77
C ALA A 33 14.70 23.95 19.09
N CYS A 34 14.92 23.02 18.14
CA CYS A 34 13.91 22.26 17.40
C CYS A 34 12.68 23.10 16.97
N PRO A 35 12.87 24.20 16.22
CA PRO A 35 11.75 25.01 15.77
C PRO A 35 10.88 24.23 14.79
N ASP A 36 9.58 24.52 14.78
CA ASP A 36 8.63 23.84 13.91
C ASP A 36 8.95 24.05 12.43
N VAL A 37 8.86 22.95 11.68
CA VAL A 37 9.03 22.91 10.23
C VAL A 37 7.67 23.11 9.56
N ASP A 38 7.61 24.05 8.62
CA ASP A 38 6.45 24.25 7.76
C ASP A 38 6.45 23.21 6.61
N TRP A 39 5.90 22.03 6.91
CA TRP A 39 5.82 20.93 5.95
C TRP A 39 4.98 21.27 4.71
N ALA A 40 4.06 22.24 4.80
CA ALA A 40 3.27 22.64 3.65
C ALA A 40 4.09 23.44 2.64
N ARG A 41 4.94 24.35 3.13
CA ARG A 41 5.91 25.07 2.29
C ARG A 41 6.98 24.14 1.73
N VAL A 42 7.50 23.21 2.52
CA VAL A 42 8.47 22.20 2.06
C VAL A 42 7.91 21.44 0.85
N GLU A 43 6.67 20.95 0.93
CA GLU A 43 6.02 20.26 -0.18
C GLU A 43 5.84 21.18 -1.40
N GLN A 44 5.39 22.42 -1.20
CA GLN A 44 5.19 23.40 -2.28
C GLN A 44 6.48 23.73 -3.04
N TRP A 45 7.59 23.98 -2.32
CA TRP A 45 8.89 24.22 -2.95
C TRP A 45 9.38 23.01 -3.73
N CYS A 46 9.18 21.79 -3.20
CA CYS A 46 9.56 20.58 -3.92
C CYS A 46 8.77 20.41 -5.22
N LEU A 47 7.46 20.65 -5.20
CA LEU A 47 6.63 20.61 -6.41
C LEU A 47 7.08 21.64 -7.45
N THR A 48 7.37 22.87 -7.00
CA THR A 48 7.88 23.94 -7.87
C THR A 48 9.23 23.55 -8.50
N LEU A 49 10.13 22.94 -7.73
CA LEU A 49 11.41 22.42 -8.22
C LEU A 49 11.24 21.28 -9.22
N PHE A 50 10.29 20.36 -9.00
CA PHE A 50 9.99 19.31 -9.97
C PHE A 50 9.50 19.86 -11.31
N GLU A 51 8.72 20.95 -11.30
CA GLU A 51 8.26 21.62 -12.52
C GLU A 51 9.40 22.34 -13.25
N GLN A 52 10.24 23.08 -12.52
CA GLN A 52 11.29 23.92 -13.09
C GLN A 52 12.55 23.13 -13.45
N ASN A 53 13.10 22.35 -12.52
CA ASN A 53 14.34 21.59 -12.68
C ASN A 53 14.08 20.15 -13.13
N GLY A 54 13.00 19.54 -12.64
CA GLY A 54 12.82 18.08 -12.64
C GLY A 54 13.20 17.48 -11.27
N ALA A 55 12.94 16.20 -11.08
CA ALA A 55 13.26 15.52 -9.83
C ALA A 55 14.73 15.12 -9.73
N ASP A 56 15.41 15.74 -8.79
CA ASP A 56 16.65 15.25 -8.20
C ASP A 56 16.39 14.51 -6.89
N LEU A 57 17.36 13.72 -6.42
CA LEU A 57 17.17 12.86 -5.25
C LEU A 57 16.99 13.65 -3.94
N GLN A 58 17.63 14.80 -3.80
CA GLN A 58 17.56 15.60 -2.58
C GLN A 58 16.17 16.24 -2.43
N THR A 59 15.66 16.83 -3.51
CA THR A 59 14.30 17.38 -3.55
C THR A 59 13.25 16.27 -3.39
N ALA A 60 13.47 15.10 -4.02
CA ALA A 60 12.58 13.95 -3.86
C ALA A 60 12.53 13.41 -2.42
N ALA A 61 13.66 13.34 -1.72
CA ALA A 61 13.70 12.93 -0.33
C ALA A 61 12.98 13.93 0.59
N ALA A 62 13.20 15.24 0.36
CA ALA A 62 12.50 16.30 1.08
C ALA A 62 10.97 16.23 0.86
N PHE A 63 10.55 16.04 -0.38
CA PHE A 63 9.14 15.86 -0.75
C PHE A 63 8.54 14.64 -0.05
N ALA A 64 9.22 13.50 -0.11
CA ALA A 64 8.79 12.25 0.52
C ALA A 64 8.60 12.42 2.03
N LEU A 65 9.51 13.14 2.70
CA LEU A 65 9.38 13.46 4.12
C LEU A 65 8.17 14.38 4.40
N ALA A 66 8.00 15.45 3.63
CA ALA A 66 6.87 16.38 3.78
C ALA A 66 5.51 15.68 3.58
N ARG A 67 5.39 14.86 2.54
CA ARG A 67 4.20 14.03 2.29
C ARG A 67 3.93 13.09 3.46
N SER A 68 4.98 12.45 4.00
CA SER A 68 4.86 11.55 5.15
C SER A 68 4.38 12.26 6.42
N GLN A 69 4.81 13.50 6.64
CA GLN A 69 4.37 14.31 7.78
C GLN A 69 2.89 14.67 7.65
N ARG A 70 2.48 15.13 6.47
CA ARG A 70 1.13 15.64 6.20
C ARG A 70 0.07 14.55 5.98
N HIS A 71 0.45 13.45 5.36
CA HIS A 71 -0.47 12.39 4.90
C HIS A 71 -0.17 11.01 5.49
N GLY A 72 0.77 10.92 6.44
CA GLY A 72 1.07 9.67 7.14
C GLY A 72 1.59 8.57 6.22
N LEU A 73 1.09 7.35 6.42
CA LEU A 73 1.55 6.16 5.69
C LEU A 73 1.33 6.28 4.17
N GLU A 74 0.23 6.90 3.75
CA GLU A 74 -0.05 7.10 2.32
C GLU A 74 0.98 8.04 1.68
N GLY A 75 1.31 9.14 2.36
CA GLY A 75 2.35 10.07 1.92
C GLY A 75 3.74 9.42 1.89
N MET A 76 4.01 8.52 2.83
CA MET A 76 5.26 7.75 2.86
C MET A 76 5.35 6.78 1.68
N ALA A 77 4.29 6.01 1.41
CA ALA A 77 4.24 5.08 0.28
C ALA A 77 4.43 5.80 -1.07
N GLN A 78 3.78 6.96 -1.25
CA GLN A 78 4.01 7.82 -2.41
C GLN A 78 5.47 8.29 -2.53
N GLY A 79 6.08 8.63 -1.40
CA GLY A 79 7.51 8.97 -1.33
C GLY A 79 8.41 7.80 -1.75
N VAL A 80 8.15 6.59 -1.24
CA VAL A 80 8.91 5.38 -1.60
C VAL A 80 8.80 5.10 -3.10
N ALA A 81 7.60 5.18 -3.68
CA ALA A 81 7.38 4.96 -5.11
C ALA A 81 8.15 5.97 -5.98
N LEU A 82 8.17 7.24 -5.58
CA LEU A 82 8.97 8.28 -6.26
C LEU A 82 10.47 7.96 -6.19
N ILE A 83 10.97 7.59 -5.01
CA ILE A 83 12.38 7.27 -4.80
C ILE A 83 12.78 6.02 -5.61
N GLU A 84 11.97 4.96 -5.62
CA GLU A 84 12.23 3.76 -6.43
C GLU A 84 12.32 4.08 -7.92
N SER A 85 11.40 4.92 -8.42
CA SER A 85 11.40 5.39 -9.80
C SER A 85 12.69 6.15 -10.16
N LEU A 86 13.19 6.98 -9.25
CA LEU A 86 14.47 7.70 -9.44
C LEU A 86 15.68 6.75 -9.38
N CYS A 87 15.66 5.76 -8.48
CA CYS A 87 16.70 4.74 -8.38
C CYS A 87 16.78 3.87 -9.65
N CYS A 88 15.73 3.76 -10.46
CA CYS A 88 15.81 3.12 -11.77
C CYS A 88 16.72 3.90 -12.75
N GLN A 89 16.91 5.21 -12.53
CA GLN A 89 17.79 6.09 -13.32
C GLN A 89 19.12 6.36 -12.60
N TRP A 90 19.57 5.43 -11.75
CA TRP A 90 20.74 5.63 -10.87
C TRP A 90 21.97 6.26 -11.54
N PRO A 91 22.40 5.86 -12.76
CA PRO A 91 23.58 6.47 -13.38
C PRO A 91 23.41 7.97 -13.67
N ALA A 92 22.20 8.40 -14.03
CA ALA A 92 21.88 9.78 -14.41
C ALA A 92 21.34 10.63 -13.26
N LEU A 93 21.04 10.02 -12.11
CA LEU A 93 20.40 10.68 -10.97
C LEU A 93 21.31 11.74 -10.33
N TRP A 94 20.79 12.95 -10.08
CA TRP A 94 21.51 13.95 -9.29
C TRP A 94 21.27 13.72 -7.78
N PRO A 95 22.28 13.86 -6.89
CA PRO A 95 23.67 14.29 -7.13
C PRO A 95 24.51 13.25 -7.89
N PRO A 96 25.57 13.63 -8.63
CA PRO A 96 26.36 12.69 -9.42
C PRO A 96 27.13 11.67 -8.55
N MET A 97 27.46 12.03 -7.31
CA MET A 97 28.28 11.19 -6.44
C MET A 97 27.42 10.19 -5.66
N ALA A 98 27.66 8.89 -5.87
CA ALA A 98 26.85 7.83 -5.27
C ALA A 98 26.84 7.86 -3.74
N SER A 99 27.96 8.17 -3.08
CA SER A 99 28.00 8.28 -1.61
C SER A 99 27.02 9.33 -1.09
N VAL A 100 26.95 10.50 -1.74
CA VAL A 100 26.01 11.57 -1.37
C VAL A 100 24.56 11.14 -1.57
N ARG A 101 24.27 10.35 -2.62
CA ARG A 101 22.92 9.78 -2.82
C ARG A 101 22.53 8.87 -1.66
N LEU A 102 23.47 8.05 -1.18
CA LEU A 102 23.25 7.16 -0.04
C LEU A 102 23.06 7.92 1.26
N ASP A 103 23.81 9.01 1.47
CA ASP A 103 23.63 9.87 2.65
C ASP A 103 22.23 10.50 2.66
N ILE A 104 21.72 10.94 1.50
CA ILE A 104 20.37 11.49 1.36
C ILE A 104 19.31 10.43 1.69
N LEU A 105 19.45 9.21 1.14
CA LEU A 105 18.53 8.10 1.43
C LEU A 105 18.59 7.69 2.91
N ALA A 106 19.79 7.57 3.47
CA ALA A 106 19.98 7.27 4.88
C ALA A 106 19.32 8.31 5.78
N TRP A 107 19.51 9.60 5.47
CA TRP A 107 18.87 10.69 6.18
C TRP A 107 17.34 10.54 6.15
N LEU A 108 16.74 10.31 4.98
CA LEU A 108 15.29 10.13 4.85
C LEU A 108 14.77 8.97 5.72
N PHE A 109 15.41 7.80 5.63
CA PHE A 109 15.00 6.63 6.39
C PHE A 109 15.15 6.84 7.91
N VAL A 110 16.18 7.56 8.35
CA VAL A 110 16.33 7.96 9.75
C VAL A 110 15.21 8.91 10.18
N GLN A 111 14.79 9.86 9.34
CA GLN A 111 13.68 10.77 9.66
C GLN A 111 12.32 10.06 9.76
N TRP A 112 12.11 9.00 8.98
CA TRP A 112 10.86 8.23 9.03
C TRP A 112 10.70 7.36 10.28
N GLN A 113 11.80 6.91 10.88
CA GLN A 113 11.73 6.07 12.09
C GLN A 113 10.98 6.73 13.27
N PRO A 114 11.31 7.96 13.72
CA PRO A 114 10.56 8.62 14.78
C PRO A 114 9.14 9.00 14.34
N LEU A 115 8.93 9.31 13.06
CA LEU A 115 7.61 9.60 12.52
C LEU A 115 6.66 8.40 12.64
N LEU A 116 7.13 7.19 12.33
CA LEU A 116 6.36 5.97 12.53
C LEU A 116 6.15 5.65 14.01
N ARG A 117 7.16 5.88 14.85
CA ARG A 117 7.08 5.62 16.30
C ARG A 117 6.04 6.51 17.00
N ASN A 118 5.94 7.77 16.59
CA ASN A 118 5.06 8.75 17.23
C ASN A 118 3.62 8.70 16.71
N ARG A 119 3.30 7.83 15.75
CA ARG A 119 1.95 7.68 15.22
C ARG A 119 1.15 6.64 16.01
N ALA A 120 -0.09 6.99 16.34
CA ALA A 120 -1.07 6.07 16.91
C ALA A 120 -1.59 5.12 15.80
N LEU A 121 -0.85 4.04 15.55
CA LEU A 121 -1.21 3.02 14.57
C LEU A 121 -2.10 1.95 15.22
N SER A 122 -3.22 1.63 14.57
CA SER A 122 -4.19 0.62 15.01
C SER A 122 -4.37 -0.48 13.98
N ALA A 123 -5.25 -1.44 14.27
CA ALA A 123 -5.55 -2.56 13.37
C ALA A 123 -5.98 -2.10 11.96
N GLN A 124 -6.63 -0.93 11.83
CA GLN A 124 -7.06 -0.38 10.55
C GLN A 124 -5.90 0.02 9.62
N ASN A 125 -4.70 0.24 10.18
CA ASN A 125 -3.51 0.62 9.42
C ASN A 125 -2.75 -0.59 8.87
N PHE A 126 -3.15 -1.81 9.24
CA PHE A 126 -2.45 -3.03 8.84
C PHE A 126 -2.26 -3.15 7.30
N PRO A 127 -3.28 -2.93 6.44
CA PRO A 127 -3.08 -3.02 4.99
C PRO A 127 -2.04 -2.02 4.47
N ALA A 128 -2.10 -0.77 4.94
CA ALA A 128 -1.16 0.28 4.52
C ALA A 128 0.28 0.00 4.99
N LEU A 129 0.45 -0.62 6.17
CA LEU A 129 1.77 -1.03 6.66
C LEU A 129 2.36 -2.17 5.81
N LEU A 130 1.53 -3.14 5.39
CA LEU A 130 1.97 -4.24 4.54
C LEU A 130 2.37 -3.77 3.13
N GLU A 131 1.59 -2.84 2.57
CA GLU A 131 1.91 -2.20 1.29
C GLU A 131 3.23 -1.45 1.38
N LEU A 132 3.41 -0.64 2.43
CA LEU A 132 4.66 0.10 2.65
C LEU A 132 5.88 -0.83 2.82
N ASP A 133 5.75 -1.93 3.57
CA ASP A 133 6.83 -2.92 3.70
C ASP A 133 7.19 -3.55 2.35
N THR A 134 6.19 -3.88 1.53
CA THR A 134 6.39 -4.44 0.19
C THR A 134 7.15 -3.47 -0.71
N GLU A 135 6.77 -2.20 -0.73
CA GLU A 135 7.45 -1.18 -1.53
C GLU A 135 8.88 -0.90 -1.04
N LEU A 136 9.11 -0.90 0.28
CA LEU A 136 10.47 -0.78 0.84
C LEU A 136 11.34 -2.00 0.55
N ALA A 137 10.77 -3.20 0.52
CA ALA A 137 11.49 -4.41 0.13
C ALA A 137 11.93 -4.34 -1.34
N ARG A 138 11.05 -3.86 -2.23
CA ARG A 138 11.38 -3.63 -3.64
C ARG A 138 12.51 -2.60 -3.78
N LEU A 139 12.41 -1.48 -3.07
CA LEU A 139 13.46 -0.45 -3.06
C LEU A 139 14.79 -1.01 -2.53
N GLN A 140 14.77 -1.81 -1.46
CA GLN A 140 15.98 -2.44 -0.94
C GLN A 140 16.63 -3.34 -1.98
N GLN A 141 15.86 -4.25 -2.60
CA GLN A 141 16.37 -5.15 -3.62
C GLN A 141 17.01 -4.37 -4.78
N ARG A 142 16.44 -3.23 -5.18
CA ARG A 142 17.00 -2.35 -6.20
C ARG A 142 18.35 -1.77 -5.77
N LEU A 143 18.42 -1.24 -4.55
CA LEU A 143 19.63 -0.62 -4.03
C LEU A 143 20.76 -1.64 -3.84
N ASP A 144 20.45 -2.84 -3.35
CA ASP A 144 21.43 -3.92 -3.14
C ASP A 144 22.11 -4.36 -4.46
N GLN A 145 21.42 -4.22 -5.60
CA GLN A 145 21.97 -4.49 -6.93
C GLN A 145 22.90 -3.38 -7.44
N GLN A 146 22.73 -2.16 -6.94
CA GLN A 146 23.41 -0.95 -7.44
C GLN A 146 24.54 -0.48 -6.52
N VAL A 147 24.50 -0.87 -5.24
CA VAL A 147 25.28 -0.25 -4.17
C VAL A 147 25.81 -1.33 -3.23
N GLN A 148 27.07 -1.19 -2.83
CA GLN A 148 27.69 -1.97 -1.76
C GLN A 148 28.51 -1.04 -0.87
N PRO A 149 28.42 -1.16 0.48
CA PRO A 149 27.59 -2.10 1.25
C PRO A 149 26.10 -1.69 1.34
N PRO A 150 25.20 -2.58 1.80
CA PRO A 150 23.77 -2.29 1.98
C PRO A 150 23.51 -1.13 2.95
N LEU A 151 22.40 -0.42 2.73
CA LEU A 151 22.07 0.78 3.50
C LEU A 151 21.43 0.42 4.86
N VAL A 152 22.23 0.49 5.93
CA VAL A 152 21.83 0.13 7.30
C VAL A 152 20.55 0.85 7.77
N ALA A 153 20.38 2.12 7.42
CA ALA A 153 19.20 2.91 7.80
C ALA A 153 17.90 2.35 7.19
N LEU A 154 17.96 1.79 5.97
CA LEU A 154 16.80 1.15 5.33
C LEU A 154 16.45 -0.15 6.04
N HIS A 155 17.45 -0.96 6.41
CA HIS A 155 17.21 -2.18 7.18
C HIS A 155 16.55 -1.89 8.52
N ALA A 156 17.04 -0.88 9.26
CA ALA A 156 16.46 -0.48 10.53
C ALA A 156 14.99 -0.04 10.39
N LEU A 157 14.68 0.74 9.34
CA LEU A 157 13.31 1.16 9.05
C LEU A 157 12.39 -0.04 8.74
N ARG A 158 12.85 -0.97 7.91
CA ARG A 158 12.06 -2.17 7.56
C ARG A 158 11.79 -3.05 8.78
N GLN A 159 12.78 -3.27 9.64
CA GLN A 159 12.60 -4.00 10.90
C GLN A 159 11.58 -3.32 11.82
N GLN A 160 11.59 -1.99 11.88
CA GLN A 160 10.56 -1.25 12.62
C GLN A 160 9.16 -1.46 12.04
N ILE A 161 9.00 -1.43 10.71
CA ILE A 161 7.72 -1.65 10.03
C ILE A 161 7.23 -3.08 10.25
N GLU A 162 8.10 -4.08 10.13
CA GLU A 162 7.77 -5.48 10.42
C GLU A 162 7.21 -5.63 11.84
N SER A 163 7.85 -5.00 12.84
CA SER A 163 7.36 -4.99 14.21
C SER A 163 5.98 -4.32 14.36
N LEU A 164 5.70 -3.28 13.55
CA LEU A 164 4.42 -2.59 13.52
C LEU A 164 3.33 -3.45 12.88
N VAL A 165 3.64 -4.14 11.78
CA VAL A 165 2.76 -5.10 11.12
C VAL A 165 2.36 -6.22 12.09
N GLN A 166 3.34 -6.84 12.78
CA GLN A 166 3.07 -7.90 13.75
C GLN A 166 2.21 -7.42 14.92
N ARG A 167 2.47 -6.22 15.46
CA ARG A 167 1.67 -5.65 16.56
C ARG A 167 0.24 -5.35 16.13
N THR A 168 0.06 -4.69 14.98
CA THR A 168 -1.29 -4.34 14.47
C THR A 168 -2.10 -5.57 14.08
N GLN A 169 -1.46 -6.61 13.53
CA GLN A 169 -2.10 -7.90 13.26
C GLN A 169 -2.63 -8.57 14.53
N ARG A 170 -1.80 -8.63 15.59
CA ARG A 170 -2.22 -9.23 16.88
C ARG A 170 -3.40 -8.50 17.50
N SER A 171 -3.40 -7.16 17.45
CA SER A 171 -4.53 -6.35 17.91
C SER A 171 -5.80 -6.57 17.08
N SER A 172 -5.68 -6.79 15.77
CA SER A 172 -6.81 -7.12 14.90
C SER A 172 -7.44 -8.46 15.26
N VAL A 173 -6.62 -9.51 15.44
CA VAL A 173 -7.09 -10.85 15.82
C VAL A 173 -7.80 -10.82 17.18
N ALA A 174 -7.26 -10.07 18.16
CA ALA A 174 -7.87 -9.93 19.49
C ALA A 174 -9.25 -9.22 19.45
N LEU A 175 -9.43 -8.24 18.57
CA LEU A 175 -10.74 -7.59 18.35
C LEU A 175 -11.71 -8.53 17.63
N GLY A 176 -11.22 -9.34 16.69
CA GLY A 176 -12.01 -10.35 15.98
C GLY A 176 -12.51 -11.48 16.88
N THR A 177 -11.72 -11.93 17.86
CA THR A 177 -12.15 -12.94 18.85
C THR A 177 -13.17 -12.41 19.85
N LEU A 178 -13.20 -11.10 20.13
CA LEU A 178 -14.24 -10.47 20.96
C LEU A 178 -15.55 -10.20 20.20
N SER A 179 -15.54 -10.28 18.86
CA SER A 179 -16.71 -10.07 17.99
C SER A 179 -17.39 -11.36 17.53
N LEU A 180 -16.91 -12.53 17.94
CA LEU A 180 -17.71 -13.74 17.84
C LEU A 180 -18.83 -13.65 18.88
N PRO A 181 -20.12 -13.56 18.51
CA PRO A 181 -21.17 -13.88 19.47
C PRO A 181 -20.87 -15.27 20.04
N PRO A 182 -21.28 -15.57 21.29
CA PRO A 182 -21.21 -16.94 21.77
C PRO A 182 -21.86 -17.80 20.70
N ARG A 183 -21.08 -18.67 20.07
CA ARG A 183 -21.64 -19.78 19.31
C ARG A 183 -22.30 -20.61 20.41
N GLU A 184 -23.56 -20.31 20.69
CA GLU A 184 -24.39 -21.25 21.44
C GLU A 184 -24.13 -22.60 20.78
N PRO A 185 -23.74 -23.63 21.54
CA PRO A 185 -23.77 -24.97 21.00
C PRO A 185 -25.21 -25.17 20.57
N ALA A 186 -25.45 -25.13 19.26
CA ALA A 186 -26.73 -25.51 18.72
C ALA A 186 -27.07 -26.85 19.37
N PRO A 187 -28.17 -26.96 20.13
CA PRO A 187 -28.54 -28.25 20.65
C PRO A 187 -28.63 -29.17 19.45
N SER A 188 -27.83 -30.24 19.49
CA SER A 188 -27.86 -31.32 18.52
C SER A 188 -29.26 -31.92 18.57
N LEU A 189 -30.22 -31.30 17.89
CA LEU A 189 -31.46 -31.93 17.51
C LEU A 189 -31.04 -32.97 16.48
N LEU A 190 -30.72 -34.16 16.99
CA LEU A 190 -30.78 -35.39 16.22
C LEU A 190 -32.19 -35.42 15.62
N MET A 191 -32.34 -34.91 14.41
CA MET A 191 -33.56 -35.06 13.66
C MET A 191 -33.75 -36.57 13.49
N PRO A 192 -34.83 -37.18 14.03
CA PRO A 192 -35.10 -38.56 13.70
C PRO A 192 -35.34 -38.60 12.20
N VAL A 193 -34.53 -39.37 11.47
CA VAL A 193 -34.81 -39.73 10.09
C VAL A 193 -36.11 -40.54 10.13
N VAL A 194 -37.22 -39.91 9.76
CA VAL A 194 -38.50 -40.60 9.57
C VAL A 194 -38.53 -41.08 8.12
N ILE A 195 -38.39 -42.39 7.93
CA ILE A 195 -38.58 -43.04 6.63
C ILE A 195 -40.09 -43.12 6.39
N LEU A 196 -40.60 -42.33 5.46
CA LEU A 196 -41.99 -42.43 5.02
C LEU A 196 -42.18 -43.69 4.15
N PRO A 197 -43.28 -44.44 4.31
CA PRO A 197 -43.61 -45.54 3.41
C PRO A 197 -43.85 -45.00 1.98
N PRO A 198 -43.54 -45.79 0.93
CA PRO A 198 -43.74 -45.36 -0.43
C PRO A 198 -45.22 -45.12 -0.71
N ASN A 199 -45.53 -43.98 -1.35
CA ASN A 199 -46.89 -43.67 -1.80
C ASN A 199 -47.42 -44.81 -2.69
N PRO A 200 -48.65 -45.29 -2.50
CA PRO A 200 -49.27 -46.19 -3.45
C PRO A 200 -49.36 -45.48 -4.81
N MET A 201 -48.85 -46.14 -5.84
CA MET A 201 -48.92 -45.65 -7.21
C MET A 201 -50.39 -45.42 -7.60
N PRO A 202 -50.70 -44.33 -8.32
CA PRO A 202 -52.05 -44.15 -8.86
C PRO A 202 -52.35 -45.29 -9.83
N GLU A 203 -53.45 -45.98 -9.55
CA GLU A 203 -54.02 -47.04 -10.36
C GLU A 203 -54.35 -46.49 -11.76
N MET A 204 -53.67 -47.01 -12.78
CA MET A 204 -53.80 -46.56 -14.15
C MET A 204 -55.15 -47.07 -14.70
N GLN A 205 -56.13 -46.17 -14.85
CA GLN A 205 -57.40 -46.49 -15.50
C GLN A 205 -57.14 -46.85 -16.97
N PRO A 206 -57.63 -48.01 -17.47
CA PRO A 206 -57.44 -48.37 -18.86
C PRO A 206 -58.22 -47.40 -19.76
N ALA A 207 -57.51 -46.71 -20.64
CA ALA A 207 -58.09 -45.82 -21.63
C ALA A 207 -59.02 -46.60 -22.59
N ARG A 208 -60.28 -46.18 -22.64
CA ARG A 208 -61.31 -46.64 -23.58
C ARG A 208 -60.79 -46.67 -25.02
N ARG A 209 -60.84 -47.85 -25.65
CA ARG A 209 -60.71 -48.00 -27.12
C ARG A 209 -61.76 -47.13 -27.81
N ARG A 210 -61.31 -46.12 -28.56
CA ARG A 210 -62.14 -45.50 -29.61
C ARG A 210 -61.81 -46.17 -30.94
N VAL A 211 -62.80 -46.88 -31.46
CA VAL A 211 -62.84 -47.40 -32.82
C VAL A 211 -63.04 -46.21 -33.76
N ALA A 212 -62.12 -46.00 -34.69
CA ALA A 212 -62.34 -45.12 -35.84
C ALA A 212 -62.43 -46.01 -37.09
N LEU A 213 -63.65 -46.09 -37.63
CA LEU A 213 -63.96 -46.64 -38.94
C LEU A 213 -63.19 -45.86 -40.01
N TRP A 214 -62.39 -46.57 -40.82
CA TRP A 214 -61.87 -46.05 -42.07
C TRP A 214 -62.98 -46.08 -43.12
N LEU A 215 -63.43 -44.92 -43.58
CA LEU A 215 -64.23 -44.80 -44.79
C LEU A 215 -63.27 -44.73 -45.97
N GLY A 216 -63.25 -45.81 -46.77
CA GLY A 216 -62.75 -45.74 -48.13
C GLY A 216 -63.81 -45.16 -49.06
N THR A 217 -63.38 -44.42 -50.07
CA THR A 217 -63.99 -44.46 -51.40
C THR A 217 -62.90 -44.28 -52.45
N ALA A 218 -62.89 -45.23 -53.38
CA ALA A 218 -62.16 -45.22 -54.63
C ALA A 218 -63.07 -44.67 -55.75
N ALA A 219 -62.50 -44.62 -56.96
CA ALA A 219 -63.10 -44.37 -58.28
C ALA A 219 -63.15 -42.88 -58.69
N ALA A 220 -62.79 -42.48 -59.91
CA ALA A 220 -62.24 -43.15 -61.09
C ALA A 220 -61.61 -42.06 -61.98
#